data_AF-A0A453S365-F1
#
_entry.id   AF-A0A453S365-F1
#
_cell.length_a   1.000
_cell.length_b   1.000
_cell.length_c   1.000
_cell.angle_alpha   90.00
_cell.angle_beta   90.00
_cell.angle_gamma   90.00
#
_symmetry.space_group_name_H-M   'P 1'
#
loop_
_entity.id
_entity.type
_entity.pdbx_description
1 polymer ?
#
loop_
_entity_poly.entity_id
_entity_poly.type
_entity_poly.pdbx_seq_one_letter_code
_entity_poly.pdbx_strand_id
1 'polypeptide(L)'
;MEAFGRYLDLHELYNEFINSKFGSLMEYSAYVGTFAQTEKISHSLKATRQYKEYLEHILEYLTSFMYRTEPLQDIDKIFTKLQSEFEEQWANGEVPGWENKGTGKKSESQESAVDLDYYNTVEELVELGPEKLKEALTARALKGGGTVQQRAKRLFLLKHTPLEQLDRKHFAKGDDLKKEIALVEVKMKRLCEILDEVIVRTKENAEKKLTLTYEEMEAEREEEEVQADSESDEEDQQIYNPLKLPMGWDGKPIPYWLYKLHVLVRNSSARYVVTYVVTTVTGGEGIMSAISRSGAISMGCDALVFLIPRTSTKLHPLRRRKHCGRGYKQSKG
;
A
#
# COMPACT_ATOMS: atom_id res chain seq x y z
N MET A 1 5.78 14.61 6.69
CA MET A 1 5.02 13.73 7.59
C MET A 1 3.61 13.58 7.08
N GLU A 2 3.10 12.34 7.05
CA GLU A 2 1.81 11.98 6.45
C GLU A 2 0.59 12.29 7.34
N ALA A 3 0.80 12.72 8.59
CA ALA A 3 -0.24 13.09 9.56
C ALA A 3 -1.42 12.10 9.58
N PHE A 4 -1.14 10.82 9.87
CA PHE A 4 -2.12 9.72 9.91
C PHE A 4 -2.96 9.57 8.63
N GLY A 5 -2.37 9.81 7.47
CA GLY A 5 -3.05 9.68 6.18
C GLY A 5 -3.77 10.95 5.72
N ARG A 6 -3.62 12.06 6.45
CA ARG A 6 -4.17 13.36 6.05
C ARG A 6 -3.42 13.96 4.86
N TYR A 7 -2.12 13.70 4.75
CA TYR A 7 -1.26 14.21 3.69
C TYR A 7 -0.36 13.11 3.12
N LEU A 8 0.12 13.29 1.89
CA LEU A 8 1.16 12.48 1.28
C LEU A 8 2.54 13.10 1.55
N ASP A 9 3.52 12.27 1.82
CA ASP A 9 4.92 12.67 1.89
C ASP A 9 5.65 12.33 0.60
N LEU A 10 5.68 13.30 -0.33
CA LEU A 10 6.23 13.11 -1.67
C LEU A 10 7.64 13.71 -1.80
N HIS A 11 8.30 14.09 -0.71
CA HIS A 11 9.61 14.79 -0.77
C HIS A 11 10.71 13.92 -1.38
N GLU A 12 10.74 12.63 -1.07
CA GLU A 12 11.72 11.70 -1.66
C GLU A 12 11.52 11.60 -3.17
N LEU A 13 10.29 11.40 -3.62
CA LEU A 13 9.92 11.34 -5.04
C LEU A 13 10.19 12.66 -5.77
N TYR A 14 9.95 13.80 -5.11
CA TYR A 14 10.30 15.12 -5.62
C TYR A 14 11.81 15.27 -5.85
N ASN A 15 12.63 14.83 -4.90
CA ASN A 15 14.08 14.86 -5.02
C ASN A 15 14.56 13.95 -6.17
N GLU A 16 13.98 12.75 -6.31
CA GLU A 16 14.26 11.88 -7.44
C GLU A 16 13.89 12.53 -8.78
N PHE A 17 12.72 13.17 -8.84
CA PHE A 17 12.25 13.87 -10.04
C PHE A 17 13.22 14.97 -10.46
N ILE A 18 13.59 15.88 -9.54
CA ILE A 18 14.49 17.00 -9.85
C ILE A 18 15.88 16.52 -10.30
N ASN A 19 16.38 15.43 -9.72
CA ASN A 19 17.69 14.88 -10.06
C ASN A 19 17.67 14.02 -11.34
N SER A 20 16.51 13.81 -11.95
CA SER A 20 16.35 13.00 -13.15
C SER A 20 16.53 13.82 -14.44
N LYS A 21 16.76 13.12 -15.57
CA LYS A 21 16.84 13.77 -16.90
C LYS A 21 15.49 14.21 -17.47
N PHE A 22 14.40 13.64 -16.96
CA PHE A 22 13.03 13.95 -17.39
C PHE A 22 12.35 14.95 -16.47
N GLY A 23 12.94 15.21 -15.31
CA GLY A 23 12.49 16.22 -14.38
C GLY A 23 12.72 17.62 -14.88
N SER A 24 11.97 18.54 -14.31
CA SER A 24 12.14 19.98 -14.50
C SER A 24 12.26 20.65 -13.15
N LEU A 25 13.07 21.71 -13.07
CA LEU A 25 13.17 22.53 -11.87
C LEU A 25 11.81 23.18 -11.59
N MET A 26 11.20 22.80 -10.47
CA MET A 26 9.94 23.35 -9.99
C MET A 26 9.90 23.26 -8.47
N GLU A 27 8.98 24.00 -7.86
CA GLU A 27 8.74 23.97 -6.42
C GLU A 27 8.01 22.69 -5.98
N TYR A 28 8.18 22.28 -4.73
CA TYR A 28 7.53 21.08 -4.18
C TYR A 28 6.00 21.11 -4.32
N SER A 29 5.35 22.23 -3.98
CA SER A 29 3.88 22.39 -4.14
C SER A 29 3.43 22.22 -5.61
N ALA A 30 4.18 22.80 -6.55
CA ALA A 30 3.94 22.65 -7.98
C ALA A 30 4.11 21.20 -8.44
N TYR A 31 5.11 20.49 -7.90
CA TYR A 31 5.32 19.07 -8.14
C TYR A 31 4.16 18.22 -7.63
N VAL A 32 3.72 18.41 -6.37
CA VAL A 32 2.57 17.67 -5.80
C VAL A 32 1.31 17.84 -6.66
N GLY A 33 1.08 19.02 -7.24
CA GLY A 33 -0.06 19.26 -8.13
C GLY A 33 0.07 18.70 -9.55
N THR A 34 1.26 18.26 -9.98
CA THR A 34 1.52 17.95 -11.39
C THR A 34 2.23 16.62 -11.64
N PHE A 35 2.72 15.90 -10.62
CA PHE A 35 3.46 14.64 -10.80
C PHE A 35 2.62 13.55 -11.51
N ALA A 36 1.30 13.55 -11.33
CA ALA A 36 0.38 12.65 -12.03
C ALA A 36 0.18 12.99 -13.52
N GLN A 37 0.57 14.20 -13.95
CA GLN A 37 0.39 14.70 -15.32
C GLN A 37 1.56 14.28 -16.23
N THR A 38 1.63 12.98 -16.48
CA THR A 38 2.69 12.34 -17.26
C THR A 38 2.75 12.78 -18.73
N GLU A 39 1.68 13.38 -19.25
CA GLU A 39 1.59 13.90 -20.62
C GLU A 39 2.57 15.04 -20.90
N LYS A 40 3.00 15.75 -19.86
CA LYS A 40 4.00 16.83 -19.97
C LYS A 40 5.40 16.30 -20.30
N ILE A 41 5.66 15.00 -20.07
CA ILE A 41 6.96 14.38 -20.30
C ILE A 41 7.04 13.85 -21.74
N SER A 42 8.08 14.24 -22.47
CA SER A 42 8.33 13.76 -23.83
C SER A 42 8.42 12.23 -23.90
N HIS A 43 7.83 11.63 -24.93
CA HIS A 43 7.85 10.18 -25.16
C HIS A 43 9.27 9.59 -25.23
N SER A 44 10.25 10.35 -25.75
CA SER A 44 11.65 9.90 -25.78
C SER A 44 12.24 9.69 -24.39
N LEU A 45 11.82 10.51 -23.42
CA LEU A 45 12.26 10.43 -22.04
C LEU A 45 11.48 9.38 -21.26
N LYS A 46 10.19 9.19 -21.57
CA LYS A 46 9.36 8.12 -21.02
C LYS A 46 9.91 6.73 -21.33
N ALA A 47 10.47 6.50 -22.52
CA ALA A 47 11.02 5.21 -22.92
C ALA A 47 12.40 4.90 -22.30
N THR A 48 12.66 5.40 -21.09
CA THR A 48 13.93 5.21 -20.37
C THR A 48 13.70 4.36 -19.12
N ARG A 49 14.66 3.49 -18.79
CA ARG A 49 14.62 2.69 -17.56
C ARG A 49 14.53 3.53 -16.28
N GLN A 50 15.24 4.66 -16.22
CA GLN A 50 15.19 5.58 -15.08
C GLN A 50 13.78 6.12 -14.81
N TYR A 51 13.00 6.39 -15.86
CA TYR A 51 11.62 6.84 -15.72
C TYR A 51 10.72 5.73 -15.19
N LYS A 52 10.93 4.49 -15.65
CA LYS A 52 10.24 3.31 -15.14
C LYS A 52 10.44 3.15 -13.63
N GLU A 53 11.70 3.19 -13.18
CA GLU A 53 12.07 3.02 -11.77
C GLU A 53 11.42 4.10 -10.90
N TYR A 54 11.45 5.36 -11.34
CA TYR A 54 10.74 6.46 -10.67
C TYR A 54 9.22 6.24 -10.57
N LEU A 55 8.56 5.79 -11.65
CA LEU A 55 7.13 5.49 -11.60
C LEU A 55 6.82 4.30 -10.70
N GLU A 56 7.70 3.29 -10.65
CA GLU A 56 7.57 2.15 -9.74
C GLU A 56 7.68 2.61 -8.28
N HIS A 57 8.60 3.53 -7.96
CA HIS A 57 8.71 4.11 -6.61
C HIS A 57 7.45 4.90 -6.21
N ILE A 58 6.89 5.71 -7.12
CA ILE A 58 5.61 6.39 -6.86
C ILE A 58 4.50 5.36 -6.61
N LEU A 59 4.39 4.36 -7.48
CA LEU A 59 3.34 3.36 -7.39
C LEU A 59 3.44 2.56 -6.09
N GLU A 60 4.65 2.16 -5.69
CA GLU A 60 4.93 1.46 -4.44
C GLU A 60 4.53 2.32 -3.24
N TYR A 61 4.94 3.59 -3.22
CA TYR A 61 4.59 4.53 -2.17
C TYR A 61 3.07 4.69 -2.04
N LEU A 62 2.37 5.00 -3.13
CA LEU A 62 0.91 5.20 -3.12
C LEU A 62 0.15 3.92 -2.74
N THR A 63 0.62 2.77 -3.22
CA THR A 63 0.03 1.47 -2.86
C THR A 63 0.19 1.20 -1.36
N SER A 64 1.39 1.43 -0.82
CA SER A 64 1.68 1.28 0.61
C SER A 64 0.86 2.24 1.46
N PHE A 65 0.70 3.49 1.02
CA PHE A 65 -0.16 4.48 1.67
C PHE A 65 -1.61 4.00 1.74
N MET A 66 -2.18 3.56 0.61
CA MET A 66 -3.55 3.04 0.53
C MET A 66 -3.77 1.83 1.45
N TYR A 67 -2.81 0.90 1.53
CA TYR A 67 -2.91 -0.24 2.44
C TYR A 67 -2.95 0.17 3.91
N ARG A 68 -2.31 1.30 4.28
CA ARG A 68 -2.31 1.83 5.65
C ARG A 68 -3.58 2.64 5.95
N THR A 69 -4.08 3.42 5.00
CA THR A 69 -5.18 4.38 5.23
C THR A 69 -6.55 3.82 4.87
N GLU A 70 -6.64 2.92 3.91
CA GLU A 70 -7.88 2.39 3.34
C GLU A 70 -7.83 0.86 3.15
N PRO A 71 -7.68 0.07 4.22
CA PRO A 71 -7.48 -1.39 4.12
C PRO A 71 -8.66 -2.15 3.54
N LEU A 72 -9.84 -1.54 3.46
CA LEU A 72 -11.03 -2.14 2.83
C LEU A 72 -10.98 -2.07 1.30
N GLN A 73 -10.09 -1.25 0.73
CA GLN A 73 -9.96 -1.11 -0.70
C GLN A 73 -9.07 -2.22 -1.26
N ASP A 74 -9.67 -3.10 -2.07
CA ASP A 74 -8.96 -4.20 -2.72
C ASP A 74 -8.15 -3.70 -3.92
N ILE A 75 -6.93 -3.25 -3.64
CA ILE A 75 -6.01 -2.68 -4.64
C ILE A 75 -5.65 -3.73 -5.70
N ASP A 76 -5.48 -4.99 -5.31
CA ASP A 76 -5.14 -6.09 -6.22
C ASP A 76 -6.27 -6.33 -7.24
N LYS A 77 -7.53 -6.28 -6.80
CA LYS A 77 -8.68 -6.35 -7.70
C LYS A 77 -8.77 -5.15 -8.63
N ILE A 78 -8.47 -3.94 -8.14
CA ILE A 78 -8.40 -2.73 -8.98
C ILE A 78 -7.33 -2.92 -10.06
N PHE A 79 -6.13 -3.36 -9.69
CA PHE A 79 -5.03 -3.59 -10.65
C PHE A 79 -5.34 -4.71 -11.64
N THR A 80 -6.02 -5.77 -11.23
CA THR A 80 -6.41 -6.87 -12.13
C THR A 80 -7.39 -6.38 -13.19
N LYS A 81 -8.43 -5.64 -12.79
CA LYS A 81 -9.41 -5.04 -13.73
C LYS A 81 -8.75 -4.06 -14.67
N LEU A 82 -7.90 -3.18 -14.13
CA LEU A 82 -7.19 -2.17 -14.90
C LEU A 82 -6.19 -2.82 -15.88
N GLN A 83 -5.56 -3.93 -15.52
CA GLN A 83 -4.70 -4.66 -16.44
C GLN A 83 -5.49 -5.23 -17.62
N SER A 84 -6.69 -5.82 -17.40
CA SER A 84 -7.51 -6.30 -18.51
C SER A 84 -7.95 -5.17 -19.44
N GLU A 85 -8.39 -4.03 -18.90
CA GLU A 85 -8.77 -2.85 -19.68
C GLU A 85 -7.56 -2.27 -20.45
N PHE A 86 -6.39 -2.26 -19.83
CA PHE A 86 -5.15 -1.83 -20.46
C PHE A 86 -4.76 -2.73 -21.64
N GLU A 87 -4.89 -4.06 -21.52
CA GLU A 87 -4.56 -4.98 -22.62
C GLU A 87 -5.45 -4.73 -23.85
N GLU A 88 -6.73 -4.43 -23.65
CA GLU A 88 -7.67 -4.03 -24.71
C GLU A 88 -7.29 -2.67 -25.32
N GLN A 89 -7.05 -1.64 -24.51
CA GLN A 89 -6.66 -0.30 -24.97
C GLN A 89 -5.30 -0.31 -25.67
N TRP A 90 -4.35 -1.11 -25.20
CA TRP A 90 -3.03 -1.26 -25.80
C TRP A 90 -3.12 -1.91 -27.18
N ALA A 91 -3.97 -2.93 -27.34
CA ALA A 91 -4.21 -3.56 -28.64
C ALA A 91 -4.84 -2.57 -29.64
N ASN A 92 -5.71 -1.67 -29.17
CA ASN A 92 -6.33 -0.64 -29.99
C ASN A 92 -5.43 0.60 -30.23
N GLY A 93 -4.35 0.75 -29.46
CA GLY A 93 -3.46 1.91 -29.51
C GLY A 93 -4.07 3.18 -28.91
N GLU A 94 -5.01 3.04 -27.97
CA GLU A 94 -5.82 4.12 -27.38
C GLU A 94 -5.29 4.56 -26.01
N VAL A 95 -4.13 4.08 -25.58
CA VAL A 95 -3.56 4.41 -24.28
C VAL A 95 -3.07 5.87 -24.26
N PRO A 96 -3.60 6.74 -23.38
CA PRO A 96 -3.26 8.15 -23.33
C PRO A 96 -1.76 8.38 -23.14
N GLY A 97 -1.15 9.20 -24.00
CA GLY A 97 0.29 9.51 -23.97
C GLY A 97 1.20 8.43 -24.56
N TRP A 98 0.64 7.28 -24.95
CA TRP A 98 1.31 6.16 -25.63
C TRP A 98 0.68 5.83 -26.99
N GLU A 99 -0.18 6.72 -27.49
CA GLU A 99 -0.74 6.64 -28.83
C GLU A 99 0.38 6.48 -29.87
N ASN A 100 0.15 5.63 -30.87
CA ASN A 100 1.09 5.44 -31.97
C ASN A 100 1.19 6.73 -32.82
N LYS A 101 2.02 7.70 -32.40
CA LYS A 101 2.31 8.94 -33.14
C LYS A 101 3.08 8.71 -34.45
N GLY A 102 3.07 7.48 -34.98
CA GLY A 102 3.60 7.10 -36.29
C GLY A 102 2.56 6.49 -37.25
N THR A 103 1.28 6.35 -36.87
CA THR A 103 0.28 5.72 -37.75
C THR A 103 -1.07 6.46 -37.75
N GLY A 104 -1.02 7.75 -38.09
CA GLY A 104 -2.17 8.47 -38.66
C GLY A 104 -2.51 8.01 -40.09
N LYS A 105 -2.49 6.70 -40.36
CA LYS A 105 -3.02 6.05 -41.57
C LYS A 105 -3.69 4.74 -41.15
N LYS A 106 -4.86 4.84 -40.53
CA LYS A 106 -5.91 3.84 -40.78
C LYS A 106 -6.27 4.00 -42.26
N SER A 107 -5.98 2.98 -43.07
CA SER A 107 -6.30 2.83 -44.52
C SER A 107 -5.18 3.11 -45.53
N GLU A 108 -3.97 2.55 -45.34
CA GLU A 108 -3.03 2.31 -46.46
C GLU A 108 -1.94 1.25 -46.15
N SER A 109 -2.20 0.37 -45.17
CA SER A 109 -1.25 -0.67 -44.72
C SER A 109 -1.19 -1.91 -45.62
N GLN A 110 -1.73 -1.85 -46.84
CA GLN A 110 -1.59 -2.93 -47.82
C GLN A 110 -0.50 -2.68 -48.88
N GLU A 111 0.08 -1.47 -49.00
CA GLU A 111 1.08 -1.19 -50.05
C GLU A 111 2.55 -1.30 -49.61
N SER A 112 2.86 -1.21 -48.30
CA SER A 112 4.23 -1.39 -47.76
C SER A 112 4.43 -2.71 -47.02
N ALA A 113 3.37 -3.49 -46.83
CA ALA A 113 3.48 -4.84 -46.30
C ALA A 113 4.05 -5.74 -47.40
N VAL A 114 5.28 -6.23 -47.20
CA VAL A 114 5.81 -7.32 -48.03
C VAL A 114 4.83 -8.48 -47.92
N ASP A 115 4.10 -8.73 -49.01
CA ASP A 115 3.17 -9.84 -49.08
C ASP A 115 3.98 -11.13 -49.19
N LEU A 116 3.91 -11.94 -48.13
CA LEU A 116 4.73 -13.14 -47.97
C LEU A 116 4.27 -14.28 -48.88
N ASP A 117 3.06 -14.20 -49.43
CA ASP A 117 2.54 -15.23 -50.34
C ASP A 117 3.28 -15.22 -51.69
N TYR A 118 3.86 -14.09 -52.09
CA TYR A 118 4.67 -13.98 -53.31
C TYR A 118 6.07 -14.59 -53.18
N TYR A 119 6.54 -14.87 -51.97
CA TYR A 119 7.90 -15.36 -51.72
C TYR A 119 7.88 -16.81 -51.25
N ASN A 120 8.63 -17.66 -51.92
CA ASN A 120 8.69 -19.09 -51.60
C ASN A 120 10.00 -19.48 -50.92
N THR A 121 11.03 -18.65 -51.06
CA THR A 121 12.35 -18.90 -50.49
C THR A 121 12.84 -17.71 -49.65
N VAL A 122 13.80 -17.98 -48.76
CA VAL A 122 14.43 -16.93 -47.94
C VAL A 122 15.33 -16.05 -48.81
N GLU A 123 15.88 -16.62 -49.87
CA GLU A 123 16.79 -15.99 -50.82
C GLU A 123 16.08 -14.87 -51.60
N GLU A 124 14.84 -15.08 -52.06
CA GLU A 124 14.04 -14.04 -52.72
C GLU A 124 13.73 -12.87 -51.77
N LEU A 125 13.53 -13.14 -50.48
CA LEU A 125 13.34 -12.09 -49.47
C LEU A 125 14.62 -11.30 -49.20
N VAL A 126 15.80 -11.92 -49.36
CA VAL A 126 17.09 -11.22 -49.21
C VAL A 126 17.29 -10.18 -50.32
N GLU A 127 16.79 -10.44 -51.53
CA GLU A 127 16.87 -9.52 -52.67
C GLU A 127 16.10 -8.20 -52.48
N LEU A 128 15.07 -8.19 -51.61
CA LEU A 128 14.36 -6.97 -51.22
C LEU A 128 15.26 -5.94 -50.53
N GLY A 129 16.41 -6.39 -50.03
CA GLY A 129 17.42 -5.54 -49.43
C GLY A 129 17.19 -5.23 -47.95
N PRO A 130 18.22 -4.67 -47.29
CA PRO A 130 18.25 -4.47 -45.84
C PRO A 130 17.16 -3.54 -45.31
N GLU A 131 16.85 -2.45 -46.01
CA GLU A 131 15.92 -1.43 -45.53
C GLU A 131 14.47 -1.91 -45.57
N LYS A 132 14.01 -2.50 -46.69
CA LYS A 132 12.65 -3.05 -46.81
C LYS A 132 12.38 -4.17 -45.80
N LEU A 133 13.35 -5.07 -45.60
CA LEU A 133 13.23 -6.12 -44.59
C LEU A 133 13.17 -5.56 -43.17
N LYS A 134 13.94 -4.51 -42.88
CA LYS A 134 13.90 -3.83 -41.58
C LYS A 134 12.53 -3.19 -41.35
N GLU A 135 12.04 -2.45 -42.34
CA GLU A 135 10.75 -1.78 -42.31
C GLU A 135 9.60 -2.78 -42.08
N ALA A 136 9.54 -3.86 -42.86
CA ALA A 136 8.53 -4.90 -42.73
C ALA A 136 8.56 -5.61 -41.36
N LEU A 137 9.76 -5.84 -40.80
CA LEU A 137 9.90 -6.41 -39.46
C LEU A 137 9.47 -5.42 -38.38
N THR A 138 9.88 -4.15 -38.48
CA THR A 138 9.49 -3.11 -37.51
C THR A 138 8.01 -2.81 -37.53
N ALA A 139 7.37 -2.84 -38.70
CA ALA A 139 5.92 -2.68 -38.85
C ALA A 139 5.13 -3.80 -38.15
N ARG A 140 5.75 -4.98 -37.97
CA ARG A 140 5.18 -6.14 -37.26
C ARG A 140 5.75 -6.32 -35.85
N ALA A 141 6.39 -5.30 -35.28
CA ALA A 141 7.02 -5.30 -33.94
C ALA A 141 8.11 -6.37 -33.71
N LEU A 142 8.67 -6.92 -34.79
CA LEU A 142 9.75 -7.92 -34.74
C LEU A 142 11.13 -7.24 -34.72
N LYS A 143 12.15 -7.99 -34.25
CA LYS A 143 13.54 -7.53 -34.25
C LYS A 143 14.02 -7.20 -35.66
N GLY A 144 14.26 -5.91 -35.93
CA GLY A 144 14.86 -5.42 -37.18
C GLY A 144 16.40 -5.43 -37.23
N GLY A 145 17.07 -5.96 -36.20
CA GLY A 145 18.54 -6.08 -36.14
C GLY A 145 19.08 -7.40 -36.71
N GLY A 146 20.40 -7.44 -36.98
CA GLY A 146 21.12 -8.61 -37.48
C GLY A 146 21.47 -8.51 -38.97
N THR A 147 21.93 -9.62 -39.55
CA THR A 147 22.25 -9.69 -40.98
C THR A 147 20.98 -9.65 -41.84
N VAL A 148 21.09 -9.30 -43.13
CA VAL A 148 19.96 -9.31 -44.09
C VAL A 148 19.29 -10.69 -44.13
N GLN A 149 20.09 -11.75 -44.11
CA GLN A 149 19.60 -13.13 -44.09
C GLN A 149 18.86 -13.49 -42.79
N GLN A 150 19.32 -13.00 -41.64
CA GLN A 150 18.60 -13.19 -40.36
C GLN A 150 17.26 -12.45 -40.35
N ARG A 151 17.19 -11.25 -40.96
CA ARG A 151 15.95 -10.51 -41.12
C ARG A 151 14.97 -11.25 -42.05
N ALA A 152 15.43 -11.69 -43.21
CA ALA A 152 14.64 -12.48 -44.15
C ALA A 152 14.11 -13.78 -43.52
N LYS A 153 14.96 -14.54 -42.81
CA LYS A 153 14.53 -15.74 -42.06
C LYS A 153 13.45 -15.42 -41.04
N ARG A 154 13.61 -14.34 -40.26
CA ARG A 154 12.63 -13.93 -39.24
C ARG A 154 11.30 -13.53 -39.88
N LEU A 155 11.34 -12.85 -41.02
CA LEU A 155 10.14 -12.47 -41.77
C LEU A 155 9.46 -13.69 -42.39
N PHE A 156 10.23 -14.65 -42.91
CA PHE A 156 9.71 -15.89 -43.50
C PHE A 156 9.03 -16.82 -42.46
N LEU A 157 9.48 -16.82 -41.20
CA LEU A 157 8.82 -17.57 -40.11
C LEU A 157 7.33 -17.23 -39.96
N LEU A 158 6.94 -15.98 -40.25
CA LEU A 158 5.55 -15.54 -40.20
C LEU A 158 4.65 -16.24 -41.24
N LYS A 159 5.21 -16.83 -42.29
CA LYS A 159 4.45 -17.60 -43.29
C LYS A 159 3.89 -18.90 -42.71
N HIS A 160 4.60 -19.49 -41.74
CA HIS A 160 4.26 -20.78 -41.17
C HIS A 160 3.74 -20.69 -39.73
N THR A 161 3.92 -19.54 -39.07
CA THR A 161 3.54 -19.35 -37.67
C THR A 161 2.91 -17.97 -37.51
N PRO A 162 1.65 -17.89 -37.05
CA PRO A 162 0.99 -16.60 -36.84
C PRO A 162 1.73 -15.79 -35.76
N LEU A 163 1.61 -14.47 -35.83
CA LEU A 163 2.34 -13.53 -34.96
C LEU A 163 2.15 -13.83 -33.47
N GLU A 164 0.96 -14.28 -33.07
CA GLU A 164 0.59 -14.60 -31.68
C GLU A 164 1.34 -15.83 -31.10
N GLN A 165 1.81 -16.74 -31.97
CA GLN A 165 2.46 -17.98 -31.57
C GLN A 165 4.00 -17.92 -31.69
N LEU A 166 4.55 -16.79 -32.10
CA LEU A 166 5.99 -16.58 -32.20
C LEU A 166 6.63 -16.43 -30.80
N ASP A 167 7.80 -17.06 -30.61
CA ASP A 167 8.57 -16.92 -29.36
C ASP A 167 8.91 -15.43 -29.13
N ARG A 168 8.72 -14.95 -27.91
CA ARG A 168 9.05 -13.59 -27.43
C ARG A 168 10.46 -13.15 -27.82
N LYS A 169 11.40 -14.09 -28.02
CA LYS A 169 12.76 -13.80 -28.51
C LYS A 169 12.80 -13.11 -29.87
N HIS A 170 11.76 -13.21 -30.69
CA HIS A 170 11.71 -12.57 -32.01
C HIS A 170 11.20 -11.13 -31.96
N PHE A 171 10.58 -10.70 -30.85
CA PHE A 171 10.04 -9.35 -30.65
C PHE A 171 11.10 -8.37 -30.14
N ALA A 172 10.92 -7.09 -30.45
CA ALA A 172 11.86 -6.06 -30.02
C ALA A 172 11.71 -5.77 -28.51
N LYS A 173 12.78 -5.98 -27.73
CA LYS A 173 12.80 -5.70 -26.27
C LYS A 173 12.38 -4.27 -25.91
N GLY A 174 12.59 -3.31 -26.81
CA GLY A 174 12.23 -1.92 -26.57
C GLY A 174 10.72 -1.69 -26.56
N ASP A 175 9.93 -2.57 -27.16
CA ASP A 175 8.47 -2.46 -27.19
C ASP A 175 7.85 -3.04 -25.93
N ASP A 176 8.38 -4.17 -25.44
CA ASP A 176 8.02 -4.74 -24.14
C ASP A 176 8.25 -3.73 -23.01
N LEU A 177 9.40 -3.05 -23.01
CA LEU A 177 9.71 -2.03 -22.01
C LEU A 177 8.70 -0.87 -22.04
N LYS A 178 8.31 -0.39 -23.23
CA LYS A 178 7.31 0.68 -23.35
C LYS A 178 5.95 0.24 -22.81
N LYS A 179 5.53 -0.98 -23.15
CA LYS A 179 4.29 -1.56 -22.65
C LYS A 179 4.29 -1.66 -21.12
N GLU A 180 5.40 -2.12 -20.54
CA GLU A 180 5.57 -2.17 -19.08
C GLU A 180 5.47 -0.77 -18.45
N ILE A 181 6.16 0.22 -19.00
CA ILE A 181 6.12 1.60 -18.50
C ILE A 181 4.70 2.17 -18.59
N ALA A 182 4.03 1.97 -19.73
CA ALA A 182 2.65 2.42 -19.92
C ALA A 182 1.70 1.78 -18.89
N LEU A 183 1.84 0.49 -18.60
CA LEU A 183 1.03 -0.18 -17.58
C LEU A 183 1.26 0.41 -16.18
N VAL A 184 2.52 0.65 -15.79
CA VAL A 184 2.84 1.30 -14.50
C VAL A 184 2.23 2.71 -14.45
N GLU A 185 2.32 3.46 -15.55
CA GLU A 185 1.75 4.81 -15.68
C GLU A 185 0.23 4.81 -15.46
N VAL A 186 -0.49 3.88 -16.09
CA VAL A 186 -1.95 3.76 -15.93
C VAL A 186 -2.33 3.35 -14.51
N LYS A 187 -1.59 2.41 -13.89
CA LYS A 187 -1.80 2.04 -12.48
C LYS A 187 -1.59 3.22 -11.54
N MET A 188 -0.50 3.97 -11.73
CA MET A 188 -0.20 5.16 -10.93
C MET A 188 -1.30 6.21 -11.09
N LYS A 189 -1.75 6.50 -12.33
CA LYS A 189 -2.84 7.45 -12.57
C LYS A 189 -4.11 7.04 -11.83
N ARG A 190 -4.45 5.76 -11.86
CA ARG A 190 -5.62 5.25 -11.15
C ARG A 190 -5.54 5.45 -9.63
N LEU A 191 -4.38 5.23 -9.03
CA LEU A 191 -4.21 5.51 -7.60
C LEU A 191 -4.28 7.02 -7.31
N CYS A 192 -3.69 7.87 -8.16
CA CYS A 192 -3.80 9.32 -8.02
C CYS A 192 -5.25 9.81 -8.13
N GLU A 193 -6.08 9.22 -8.99
CA GLU A 193 -7.51 9.53 -9.08
C GLU A 193 -8.26 9.21 -7.78
N ILE A 194 -7.93 8.08 -7.15
CA ILE A 194 -8.53 7.67 -5.87
C ILE A 194 -8.09 8.62 -4.76
N LEU A 195 -6.81 9.02 -4.77
CA LEU A 195 -6.18 9.87 -3.76
C LEU A 195 -6.26 11.37 -4.07
N ASP A 196 -7.07 11.79 -5.04
CA ASP A 196 -7.09 13.19 -5.53
C ASP A 196 -7.34 14.19 -4.40
N GLU A 197 -8.28 13.90 -3.51
CA GLU A 197 -8.57 14.74 -2.34
C GLU A 197 -7.38 14.85 -1.37
N VAL A 198 -6.59 13.78 -1.21
CA VAL A 198 -5.40 13.80 -0.36
C VAL A 198 -4.28 14.59 -1.04
N ILE A 199 -4.14 14.45 -2.37
CA ILE A 199 -3.15 15.21 -3.17
C ILE A 199 -3.45 16.70 -3.09
N VAL A 200 -4.71 17.12 -3.28
CA VAL A 200 -5.13 18.52 -3.16
C VAL A 200 -4.83 19.08 -1.77
N ARG A 201 -5.21 18.36 -0.71
CA ARG A 201 -4.90 18.77 0.67
C ARG A 201 -3.39 18.89 0.92
N THR A 202 -2.60 17.96 0.40
CA THR A 202 -1.14 17.95 0.54
C THR A 202 -0.52 19.16 -0.16
N LYS A 203 -1.00 19.50 -1.35
CA LYS A 203 -0.56 20.66 -2.10
C LYS A 203 -0.86 21.95 -1.35
N GLU A 204 -2.10 22.14 -0.88
CA GLU A 204 -2.50 23.33 -0.12
C GLU A 204 -1.70 23.47 1.17
N ASN A 205 -1.43 22.36 1.86
CA ASN A 205 -0.59 22.35 3.05
C ASN A 205 0.85 22.79 2.73
N ALA A 206 1.43 22.30 1.63
CA ALA A 206 2.75 22.72 1.18
C ALA A 206 2.79 24.23 0.84
N GLU A 207 1.76 24.75 0.16
CA GLU A 207 1.64 26.18 -0.16
C GLU A 207 1.51 27.05 1.09
N LYS A 208 0.73 26.61 2.09
CA LYS A 208 0.62 27.31 3.38
C LYS A 208 1.97 27.38 4.08
N LYS A 209 2.66 26.25 4.22
CA LYS A 209 3.98 26.18 4.90
C LYS A 209 5.05 27.03 4.22
N LEU A 210 4.92 27.34 2.93
CA LEU A 210 5.82 28.26 2.22
C LEU A 210 5.60 29.73 2.60
N THR A 211 4.38 30.09 3.02
CA THR A 211 4.01 31.47 3.40
C THR A 211 4.08 31.73 4.89
N LEU A 212 4.26 30.69 5.70
CA LEU A 212 4.33 30.81 7.16
C LEU A 212 5.61 31.49 7.63
N THR A 213 5.46 32.37 8.62
CA THR A 213 6.59 32.88 9.41
C THR A 213 7.07 31.82 10.41
N TYR A 214 8.29 31.97 10.94
CA TYR A 214 8.87 31.01 11.89
C TYR A 214 7.98 30.76 13.12
N GLU A 215 7.35 31.81 13.65
CA GLU A 215 6.47 31.74 14.83
C GLU A 215 5.20 30.91 14.56
N GLU A 216 4.63 31.05 13.37
CA GLU A 216 3.45 30.26 12.97
C GLU A 216 3.83 28.79 12.73
N MET A 217 5.06 28.51 12.26
CA MET A 217 5.53 27.15 11.98
C MET A 217 5.83 26.37 13.26
N GLU A 218 6.28 27.07 14.31
CA GLU A 218 6.48 26.51 15.65
C GLU A 218 5.13 26.21 16.30
N ALA A 219 4.14 27.10 16.17
CA ALA A 219 2.77 26.87 16.66
C ALA A 219 2.07 25.70 15.96
N GLU A 220 2.17 25.54 14.64
CA GLU A 220 1.60 24.38 13.93
C GLU A 220 2.24 23.06 14.36
N ARG A 221 3.55 23.04 14.64
CA ARG A 221 4.23 21.85 15.16
C ARG A 221 3.74 21.50 16.56
N GLU A 222 3.58 22.50 17.43
CA GLU A 222 3.04 22.29 18.77
C GLU A 222 1.59 21.76 18.70
N GLU A 223 0.77 22.27 17.78
CA GLU A 223 -0.59 21.75 17.56
C GLU A 223 -0.60 20.31 17.02
N GLU A 224 0.28 19.98 16.06
CA GLU A 224 0.45 18.60 15.55
C GLU A 224 0.92 17.63 16.65
N GLU A 225 1.84 18.06 17.53
CA GLU A 225 2.29 17.27 18.69
C GLU A 225 1.19 17.09 19.73
N VAL A 226 0.45 18.15 20.07
CA VAL A 226 -0.68 18.09 21.03
C VAL A 226 -1.82 17.22 20.48
N GLN A 227 -2.11 17.28 19.18
CA GLN A 227 -3.11 16.41 18.57
C GLN A 227 -2.69 14.94 18.64
N ALA A 228 -1.43 14.63 18.31
CA ALA A 228 -0.89 13.28 18.40
C ALA A 228 -0.90 12.73 19.85
N ASP A 229 -0.61 13.56 20.85
CA ASP A 229 -0.69 13.18 22.26
C ASP A 229 -2.16 12.98 22.72
N SER A 230 -3.09 13.84 22.28
CA SER A 230 -4.50 13.74 22.67
C SER A 230 -5.22 12.50 22.13
N GLU A 231 -4.82 11.97 20.96
CA GLU A 231 -5.35 10.72 20.40
C GLU A 231 -4.69 9.48 21.03
N SER A 232 -3.53 9.64 21.68
CA SER A 232 -2.87 8.62 22.50
C SER A 232 -3.43 8.55 23.93
N ASP A 233 -3.93 9.66 24.47
CA ASP A 233 -4.38 9.83 25.86
C ASP A 233 -5.88 9.52 26.10
N GLU A 234 -6.61 8.88 25.16
CA GLU A 234 -7.96 8.36 25.46
C GLU A 234 -7.98 7.31 26.59
N GLU A 235 -6.82 6.77 26.99
CA GLU A 235 -6.68 5.87 28.15
C GLU A 235 -6.48 6.59 29.50
N ASP A 236 -6.07 7.86 29.51
CA ASP A 236 -5.74 8.62 30.74
C ASP A 236 -6.72 9.77 31.04
N GLN A 237 -7.99 9.59 30.69
CA GLN A 237 -9.06 10.44 31.21
C GLN A 237 -9.05 10.40 32.75
N GLN A 238 -8.66 11.51 33.37
CA GLN A 238 -8.65 11.72 34.82
C GLN A 238 -10.00 11.30 35.44
N ILE A 239 -10.08 10.07 35.97
CA ILE A 239 -11.34 9.45 36.33
C ILE A 239 -11.94 10.21 37.52
N TYR A 240 -12.97 11.02 37.24
CA TYR A 240 -13.65 11.86 38.22
C TYR A 240 -14.36 10.99 39.27
N ASN A 241 -13.78 10.92 40.49
CA ASN A 241 -14.29 10.16 41.63
C ASN A 241 -14.80 11.09 42.75
N PRO A 242 -15.95 11.77 42.55
CA PRO A 242 -16.47 12.75 43.51
C PRO A 242 -16.91 12.11 44.83
N LEU A 243 -17.17 10.79 44.83
CA LEU A 243 -17.59 10.02 46.00
C LEU A 243 -16.42 9.38 46.77
N LYS A 244 -15.16 9.61 46.34
CA LYS A 244 -13.93 9.02 46.91
C LYS A 244 -14.05 7.52 47.15
N LEU A 245 -14.65 6.80 46.19
CA LEU A 245 -14.81 5.35 46.27
C LEU A 245 -13.45 4.66 46.11
N PRO A 246 -13.22 3.52 46.79
CA PRO A 246 -12.00 2.73 46.62
C PRO A 246 -11.79 2.34 45.15
N MET A 247 -10.54 2.31 44.71
CA MET A 247 -10.22 1.95 43.33
C MET A 247 -10.29 0.44 43.13
N GLY A 248 -10.91 0.01 42.02
CA GLY A 248 -10.88 -1.38 41.61
C GLY A 248 -9.50 -1.80 41.09
N TRP A 249 -9.35 -3.07 40.75
CA TRP A 249 -8.15 -3.60 40.10
C TRP A 249 -7.95 -3.07 38.67
N ASP A 250 -9.01 -2.49 38.08
CA ASP A 250 -9.07 -1.85 36.76
C ASP A 250 -8.74 -0.34 36.81
N GLY A 251 -8.25 0.19 37.94
CA GLY A 251 -7.91 1.62 38.08
C GLY A 251 -9.11 2.59 38.07
N LYS A 252 -10.33 2.10 37.86
CA LYS A 252 -11.60 2.86 37.90
C LYS A 252 -12.30 2.78 39.28
N PRO A 253 -13.00 3.85 39.73
CA PRO A 253 -13.73 3.84 41.00
C PRO A 253 -14.76 2.71 40.99
N ILE A 254 -14.79 1.89 42.04
CA ILE A 254 -15.79 0.83 42.12
C ILE A 254 -17.21 1.42 42.08
N PRO A 255 -18.18 0.80 41.38
CA PRO A 255 -19.54 1.30 41.36
C PRO A 255 -20.15 1.46 42.76
N TYR A 256 -20.89 2.55 42.99
CA TYR A 256 -21.42 2.90 44.32
C TYR A 256 -22.30 1.83 44.97
N TRP A 257 -23.03 1.04 44.19
CA TRP A 257 -23.86 -0.06 44.69
C TRP A 257 -23.02 -1.20 45.28
N LEU A 258 -21.83 -1.47 44.73
CA LEU A 258 -20.91 -2.48 45.24
C LEU A 258 -20.29 -2.04 46.56
N TYR A 259 -19.95 -0.75 46.69
CA TYR A 259 -19.50 -0.16 47.95
C TYR A 259 -20.56 -0.28 49.06
N LYS A 260 -21.84 0.02 48.76
CA LYS A 260 -22.94 -0.15 49.72
C LYS A 260 -23.10 -1.60 50.18
N LEU A 261 -22.90 -2.58 49.30
CA LEU A 261 -22.95 -4.00 49.65
C LEU A 261 -21.83 -4.37 50.63
N HIS A 262 -20.60 -3.89 50.37
CA HIS A 262 -19.45 -4.11 51.25
C HIS A 262 -19.63 -3.52 52.66
N VAL A 263 -20.28 -2.36 52.77
CA VAL A 263 -20.59 -1.70 54.05
C VAL A 263 -21.67 -2.47 54.83
N LEU A 264 -22.66 -3.03 54.15
CA LEU A 264 -23.70 -3.86 54.77
C LEU A 264 -23.15 -5.19 55.32
N VAL A 265 -22.17 -5.79 54.63
CA VAL A 265 -21.46 -7.00 55.10
C VAL A 265 -20.60 -6.69 56.32
N ARG A 266 -20.05 -5.47 56.45
CA ARG A 266 -19.24 -5.06 57.61
C ARG A 266 -20.07 -4.77 58.87
N ASN A 267 -21.31 -4.30 58.72
CA ASN A 267 -22.17 -3.94 59.85
C ASN A 267 -23.13 -5.06 60.30
N SER A 268 -23.15 -6.19 59.58
CA SER A 268 -23.91 -7.37 59.99
C SER A 268 -22.93 -8.41 60.52
N SER A 269 -22.92 -8.67 61.84
CA SER A 269 -22.03 -9.67 62.48
C SER A 269 -22.35 -11.14 62.11
N ALA A 270 -22.92 -11.40 60.94
CA ALA A 270 -23.14 -12.74 60.41
C ALA A 270 -22.12 -13.01 59.31
N ARG A 271 -21.22 -13.96 59.55
CA ARG A 271 -20.26 -14.47 58.55
C ARG A 271 -21.01 -15.14 57.41
N TYR A 272 -21.23 -14.42 56.32
CA TYR A 272 -21.53 -15.03 55.03
C TYR A 272 -20.25 -15.02 54.20
N VAL A 273 -19.77 -16.21 53.82
CA VAL A 273 -18.67 -16.35 52.85
C VAL A 273 -19.28 -16.10 51.48
N VAL A 274 -19.02 -14.92 50.90
CA VAL A 274 -19.38 -14.62 49.52
C VAL A 274 -18.25 -15.10 48.63
N THR A 275 -18.45 -16.25 47.99
CA THR A 275 -17.55 -16.76 46.95
C THR A 275 -17.89 -16.03 45.64
N TYR A 276 -17.00 -15.17 45.16
CA TYR A 276 -17.14 -14.59 43.83
C TYR A 276 -16.72 -15.63 42.79
N VAL A 277 -17.68 -16.12 42.00
CA VAL A 277 -17.37 -16.89 40.78
C VAL A 277 -17.15 -15.88 39.67
N VAL A 278 -15.88 -15.68 39.27
CA VAL A 278 -15.54 -14.91 38.06
C VAL A 278 -15.77 -15.83 36.87
N THR A 279 -16.91 -15.67 36.19
CA THR A 279 -17.07 -16.24 34.85
C THR A 279 -16.40 -15.32 33.84
N THR A 280 -15.21 -15.72 33.36
CA THR A 280 -14.63 -15.15 32.15
C THR A 280 -15.47 -15.58 30.97
N VAL A 281 -16.24 -14.67 30.38
CA VAL A 281 -16.87 -14.89 29.08
C VAL A 281 -15.80 -14.62 28.02
N THR A 282 -15.11 -15.67 27.60
CA THR A 282 -14.38 -15.65 26.34
C THR A 282 -15.38 -15.80 25.20
N GLY A 283 -15.39 -14.82 24.30
CA GLY A 283 -16.31 -14.75 23.17
C GLY A 283 -16.36 -16.05 22.35
N GLY A 284 -17.58 -16.43 22.00
CA GLY A 284 -17.89 -17.52 21.10
C GLY A 284 -19.37 -17.42 20.75
N GLU A 285 -19.64 -16.94 19.53
CA GLU A 285 -20.99 -16.84 18.99
C GLU A 285 -21.69 -18.20 19.02
N GLY A 286 -22.97 -18.16 19.40
CA GLY A 286 -23.92 -19.22 19.04
C GLY A 286 -24.34 -20.15 20.16
N ILE A 287 -25.23 -19.69 21.05
CA ILE A 287 -26.34 -20.53 21.51
C ILE A 287 -27.59 -19.66 21.76
N MET A 288 -28.35 -19.48 20.68
CA MET A 288 -29.81 -19.51 20.59
C MET A 288 -30.65 -19.51 21.89
N SER A 289 -31.61 -18.58 21.90
CA SER A 289 -33.04 -18.86 22.10
C SER A 289 -33.46 -19.57 23.40
N ALA A 290 -33.77 -18.78 24.44
CA ALA A 290 -34.88 -19.05 25.37
C ALA A 290 -35.22 -17.81 26.22
N ILE A 291 -35.54 -16.68 25.59
CA ILE A 291 -36.28 -15.60 26.27
C ILE A 291 -37.74 -15.79 25.93
N SER A 292 -38.46 -16.58 26.72
CA SER A 292 -39.92 -16.50 26.77
C SER A 292 -40.48 -17.16 28.03
N ARG A 293 -41.13 -16.32 28.85
CA ARG A 293 -42.31 -16.66 29.66
C ARG A 293 -42.13 -17.75 30.72
N SER A 294 -41.54 -17.37 31.84
CA SER A 294 -42.10 -17.59 33.18
C SER A 294 -41.10 -17.07 34.22
N GLY A 295 -41.56 -16.17 35.08
CA GLY A 295 -40.77 -15.70 36.21
C GLY A 295 -40.58 -16.83 37.22
N ALA A 296 -39.49 -17.58 37.08
CA ALA A 296 -38.96 -18.47 38.11
C ALA A 296 -37.49 -18.79 37.77
N ILE A 297 -36.56 -18.32 38.60
CA ILE A 297 -35.18 -18.82 38.60
C ILE A 297 -35.15 -20.00 39.57
N SER A 298 -35.12 -21.22 39.04
CA SER A 298 -34.87 -22.44 39.81
C SER A 298 -33.35 -22.64 39.87
N MET A 299 -32.76 -22.52 41.06
CA MET A 299 -31.36 -22.86 41.29
C MET A 299 -31.24 -24.37 41.48
N GLY A 300 -30.84 -25.08 40.42
CA GLY A 300 -30.33 -26.44 40.53
C GLY A 300 -28.86 -26.42 40.94
N CYS A 301 -28.54 -26.89 42.14
CA CYS A 301 -27.17 -27.16 42.57
C CYS A 301 -26.78 -28.57 42.13
N ASP A 302 -26.10 -28.70 40.99
CA ASP A 302 -25.36 -29.93 40.67
C ASP A 302 -23.90 -29.78 41.12
N ALA A 303 -23.57 -30.46 42.21
CA ALA A 303 -22.21 -30.57 42.73
C ALA A 303 -21.41 -31.56 41.88
N LEU A 304 -20.66 -31.06 40.90
CA LEU A 304 -19.65 -31.86 40.21
C LEU A 304 -18.33 -31.84 41.00
N VAL A 305 -18.13 -32.91 41.77
CA VAL A 305 -16.85 -33.25 42.41
C VAL A 305 -15.86 -33.66 41.30
N PHE A 306 -14.88 -32.81 41.00
CA PHE A 306 -13.69 -33.22 40.25
C PHE A 306 -12.50 -33.40 41.19
N LEU A 307 -12.06 -34.65 41.30
CA LEU A 307 -10.80 -35.05 41.93
C LEU A 307 -9.63 -34.54 41.09
N ILE A 308 -8.79 -33.66 41.66
CA ILE A 308 -7.52 -33.24 41.05
C ILE A 308 -6.40 -34.18 41.55
N PRO A 309 -5.63 -34.85 40.66
CA PRO A 309 -4.46 -35.62 41.06
C PRO A 309 -3.34 -34.70 41.53
N ARG A 310 -2.77 -34.98 42.70
CA ARG A 310 -1.54 -34.32 43.18
C ARG A 310 -0.33 -34.85 42.41
N THR A 311 0.29 -34.02 41.57
CA THR A 311 1.68 -34.21 41.17
C THR A 311 2.59 -33.24 41.92
N SER A 312 3.43 -33.81 42.78
CA SER A 312 4.42 -33.15 43.61
C SER A 312 5.68 -32.85 42.80
N THR A 313 6.05 -31.58 42.65
CA THR A 313 7.39 -31.16 42.20
C THR A 313 8.02 -30.21 43.21
N LYS A 314 9.19 -30.62 43.72
CA LYS A 314 9.98 -29.97 44.77
C LYS A 314 10.56 -28.64 44.27
N LEU A 315 10.42 -27.58 45.06
CA LEU A 315 11.18 -26.33 44.90
C LEU A 315 12.67 -26.54 45.20
N HIS A 316 13.55 -26.01 44.33
CA HIS A 316 14.95 -25.72 44.64
C HIS A 316 15.13 -24.22 44.92
N PRO A 317 15.98 -23.81 45.88
CA PRO A 317 16.09 -22.42 46.32
C PRO A 317 16.95 -21.53 45.40
N LEU A 318 16.50 -20.29 45.25
CA LEU A 318 17.12 -19.16 44.55
C LEU A 318 18.51 -18.80 45.12
N ARG A 319 19.53 -18.75 44.25
CA ARG A 319 20.86 -18.18 44.56
C ARG A 319 20.80 -16.65 44.50
N ARG A 320 21.18 -15.99 45.60
CA ARG A 320 21.45 -14.55 45.70
C ARG A 320 22.60 -14.14 44.76
N ARG A 321 22.38 -13.12 43.90
CA ARG A 321 23.47 -12.38 43.22
C ARG A 321 23.84 -11.15 44.06
N LYS A 322 25.15 -11.00 44.31
CA LYS A 322 25.77 -9.90 45.08
C LYS A 322 25.82 -8.61 44.25
N HIS A 323 25.52 -7.49 44.91
CA HIS A 323 25.83 -6.13 44.44
C HIS A 323 27.35 -5.89 44.41
N CYS A 324 27.85 -5.31 43.31
CA CYS A 324 29.13 -4.62 43.26
C CYS A 324 28.87 -3.19 42.76
N GLY A 325 29.08 -2.21 43.65
CA GLY A 325 29.07 -0.78 43.32
C GLY A 325 30.37 -0.38 42.61
N ARG A 326 30.27 0.53 41.62
CA ARG A 326 31.41 1.23 41.02
C ARG A 326 31.48 2.64 41.60
N GLY A 327 32.59 2.95 42.24
CA GLY A 327 32.91 4.29 42.75
C GLY A 327 33.43 5.21 41.64
N TYR A 328 32.99 6.47 41.70
CA TYR A 328 33.56 7.58 40.96
C TYR A 328 34.83 8.07 41.67
N LYS A 329 35.94 8.23 40.93
CA LYS A 329 37.12 9.01 41.34
C LYS A 329 37.12 10.33 40.60
N GLN A 330 37.08 11.42 41.36
CA GLN A 330 37.50 12.75 40.93
C GLN A 330 39.03 12.76 40.74
N SER A 331 39.51 13.41 39.68
CA SER A 331 40.91 13.83 39.58
C SER A 331 40.96 15.33 39.37
N LYS A 332 41.68 16.01 40.27
CA LYS A 332 42.16 17.38 40.12
C LYS A 332 43.27 17.41 39.06
N GLY A 333 43.36 18.53 38.35
CA GLY A 333 44.41 18.90 37.41
C GLY A 333 44.06 20.25 36.82
#